data_AF-A0A2N7L5L5-F1
#
_entry.id   AF-A0A2N7L5L5-F1
#
_cell.length_a   1.000
_cell.length_b   1.000
_cell.length_c   1.000
_cell.angle_alpha   90.00
_cell.angle_beta   90.00
_cell.angle_gamma   90.00
#
_symmetry.space_group_name_H-M   'P 1'
#
loop_
_entity.id
_entity.type
_entity.pdbx_description
1 polymer ?
#
loop_
_entity_poly.entity_id
_entity_poly.type
_entity_poly.pdbx_seq_one_letter_code
_entity_poly.pdbx_strand_id
1 'polypeptide(L)'
;MSNVRIIVDKYVVKEISELTDIHGRLIEAPYEFKTLANVSDFSIVFNTQDSDWIVDTTEIVAVIFAKRKPENWSPSSKITLCLCDNPRDVYAYIMNVALESTRASWTRRDQISYVHPSAKMHFSAQLNTNVYIDEGVDIGANCSVGFQGFGFGRLNNLGYQLVHTGGVYIGKNTKISNNVTVVSGTFQATNVGENVLVDDHVHIAHNCQIGDNSTLTASTTLSGSVTIGRGNWLGPNSSVINGARLGEDVFVGIGACVTKSFEGGVIAGNPAKKLRVEK
;
A
#
# COMPACT_ATOMS: atom_id res chain seq x y z
N MET A 1 -7.32 -2.14 14.62
CA MET A 1 -7.63 -3.13 13.57
C MET A 1 -6.73 -4.33 13.80
N SER A 2 -7.27 -5.56 13.90
CA SER A 2 -6.42 -6.76 13.99
C SER A 2 -5.85 -7.06 12.60
N ASN A 3 -4.53 -7.02 12.44
CA ASN A 3 -3.88 -7.42 11.18
C ASN A 3 -4.23 -8.87 10.83
N VAL A 4 -4.35 -9.17 9.54
CA VAL A 4 -4.59 -10.53 9.07
C VAL A 4 -3.37 -11.38 9.40
N ARG A 5 -3.56 -12.37 10.27
CA ARG A 5 -2.57 -13.40 10.58
C ARG A 5 -2.80 -14.61 9.69
N ILE A 6 -1.75 -15.08 9.06
CA ILE A 6 -1.76 -16.25 8.19
C ILE A 6 -0.87 -17.32 8.79
N ILE A 7 -1.33 -18.57 8.78
CA ILE A 7 -0.55 -19.69 9.32
C ILE A 7 0.52 -20.05 8.29
N VAL A 8 1.79 -19.93 8.68
CA VAL A 8 2.91 -20.54 7.94
C VAL A 8 2.92 -22.02 8.30
N ASP A 9 2.20 -22.82 7.54
CA ASP A 9 2.13 -24.27 7.72
C ASP A 9 3.18 -24.98 6.86
N LYS A 10 3.24 -26.32 6.97
CA LYS A 10 4.12 -27.17 6.16
C LYS A 10 4.05 -26.93 4.65
N TYR A 11 2.92 -26.49 4.11
CA TYR A 11 2.77 -26.20 2.68
C TYR A 11 3.44 -24.87 2.34
N VAL A 12 3.19 -23.82 3.13
CA VAL A 12 3.86 -22.53 2.98
C VAL A 12 5.38 -22.67 3.16
N VAL A 13 5.82 -23.44 4.15
CA VAL A 13 7.25 -23.73 4.39
C VAL A 13 7.89 -24.42 3.18
N LYS A 14 7.18 -25.38 2.56
CA LYS A 14 7.65 -26.07 1.36
C LYS A 14 7.86 -25.09 0.21
N GLU A 15 6.87 -24.24 -0.09
CA GLU A 15 6.95 -23.25 -1.17
C GLU A 15 8.10 -22.25 -0.94
N ILE A 16 8.29 -21.76 0.30
CA ILE A 16 9.43 -20.89 0.64
C ILE A 16 10.76 -21.60 0.37
N SER A 17 10.86 -22.88 0.72
CA SER A 17 12.08 -23.68 0.55
C SER A 17 12.40 -23.98 -0.91
N GLU A 18 11.39 -24.04 -1.79
CA GLU A 18 11.59 -24.23 -3.23
C GLU A 18 12.00 -22.93 -3.95
N LEU A 19 11.60 -21.77 -3.42
CA LEU A 19 11.83 -20.47 -4.04
C LEU A 19 13.05 -19.71 -3.50
N THR A 20 13.60 -20.12 -2.36
CA THR A 20 14.60 -19.33 -1.63
C THR A 20 15.70 -20.18 -1.00
N ASP A 21 16.88 -19.59 -0.86
CA ASP A 21 17.96 -20.16 -0.04
C ASP A 21 17.80 -19.69 1.42
N ILE A 22 17.47 -20.63 2.32
CA ILE A 22 17.04 -20.35 3.70
C ILE A 22 18.23 -20.34 4.66
N HIS A 23 18.40 -19.24 5.37
CA HIS A 23 19.36 -19.07 6.46
C HIS A 23 18.60 -18.85 7.77
N GLY A 24 18.50 -19.88 8.60
CA GLY A 24 17.73 -19.85 9.85
C GLY A 24 16.75 -21.02 9.93
N ARG A 25 15.65 -20.84 10.68
CA ARG A 25 14.63 -21.88 10.88
C ARG A 25 13.22 -21.30 10.70
N LEU A 26 12.51 -21.76 9.68
CA LEU A 26 11.09 -21.50 9.56
C LEU A 26 10.32 -22.21 10.69
N ILE A 27 9.58 -21.42 11.47
CA ILE A 27 8.75 -21.89 12.58
C ILE A 27 7.31 -21.89 12.11
N GLU A 28 6.59 -23.01 12.29
CA GLU A 28 5.15 -23.08 12.03
C GLU A 28 4.38 -22.28 13.09
N ALA A 29 3.85 -21.13 12.70
CA ALA A 29 3.11 -20.22 13.57
C ALA A 29 2.23 -19.28 12.72
N PRO A 30 1.31 -18.52 13.34
CA PRO A 30 0.63 -17.42 12.68
C PRO A 30 1.57 -16.22 12.49
N TYR A 31 1.79 -15.79 11.24
CA TYR A 31 2.56 -14.60 10.89
C TYR A 31 1.70 -13.50 10.27
N GLU A 32 2.17 -12.26 10.36
CA GLU A 32 1.59 -11.10 9.68
C GLU A 32 2.49 -10.67 8.52
N PHE A 33 1.90 -10.50 7.34
CA PHE A 33 2.58 -9.91 6.19
C PHE A 33 2.69 -8.38 6.38
N LYS A 34 3.93 -7.85 6.40
CA LYS A 34 4.21 -6.44 6.69
C LYS A 34 5.24 -5.84 5.73
N THR A 35 5.35 -4.52 5.77
CA THR A 35 6.50 -3.81 5.18
C THR A 35 7.69 -3.87 6.12
N LEU A 36 8.91 -3.80 5.57
CA LEU A 36 10.16 -3.84 6.35
C LEU A 36 10.19 -2.75 7.45
N ALA A 37 9.64 -1.57 7.18
CA ALA A 37 9.56 -0.46 8.14
C ALA A 37 8.66 -0.73 9.36
N ASN A 38 7.83 -1.77 9.32
CA ASN A 38 6.89 -2.13 10.39
C ASN A 38 7.12 -3.56 10.89
N VAL A 39 8.35 -4.08 10.73
CA VAL A 39 8.69 -5.43 11.17
C VAL A 39 8.47 -5.57 12.68
N SER A 40 7.84 -6.67 13.08
CA SER A 40 7.62 -7.03 14.49
C SER A 40 7.73 -8.54 14.68
N ASP A 41 7.57 -9.01 15.91
CA ASP A 41 7.49 -10.45 16.18
C ASP A 41 6.39 -11.13 15.34
N PHE A 42 6.70 -12.32 14.84
CA PHE A 42 5.96 -13.09 13.86
C PHE A 42 5.55 -12.29 12.60
N SER A 43 6.49 -11.57 12.00
CA SER A 43 6.26 -10.88 10.71
C SER A 43 6.94 -11.60 9.56
N ILE A 44 6.29 -11.61 8.39
CA ILE A 44 6.91 -11.88 7.11
C ILE A 44 7.07 -10.53 6.41
N VAL A 45 8.28 -10.21 5.98
CA VAL A 45 8.58 -8.97 5.25
C VAL A 45 9.49 -9.26 4.07
N PHE A 46 9.64 -8.29 3.18
CA PHE A 46 10.60 -8.36 2.08
C PHE A 46 11.47 -7.10 2.04
N ASN A 47 12.67 -7.24 1.50
CA ASN A 47 13.57 -6.16 1.19
C ASN A 47 14.01 -6.23 -0.28
N THR A 48 13.69 -5.21 -1.06
CA THR A 48 14.14 -5.06 -2.46
C THR A 48 15.40 -4.23 -2.62
N GLN A 49 15.91 -3.63 -1.55
CA GLN A 49 17.09 -2.76 -1.62
C GLN A 49 18.32 -3.58 -2.01
N ASP A 50 19.07 -3.07 -2.99
CA ASP A 50 20.37 -3.60 -3.39
C ASP A 50 21.52 -3.01 -2.56
N SER A 51 21.24 -2.04 -1.67
CA SER A 51 22.20 -1.44 -0.74
C SER A 51 22.32 -2.22 0.56
N ASP A 52 23.37 -1.95 1.33
CA ASP A 52 23.51 -2.50 2.67
C ASP A 52 22.37 -2.03 3.55
N TRP A 53 21.90 -2.96 4.37
CA TRP A 53 20.79 -2.75 5.29
C TRP A 53 21.12 -3.46 6.59
N ILE A 54 20.60 -2.90 7.67
CA ILE A 54 20.81 -3.41 9.02
C ILE A 54 19.46 -3.82 9.55
N VAL A 55 19.41 -4.96 10.22
CA VAL A 55 18.23 -5.38 10.97
C VAL A 55 18.54 -5.24 12.44
N ASP A 56 17.96 -4.22 13.07
CA ASP A 56 18.11 -3.95 14.49
C ASP A 56 17.03 -4.66 15.30
N THR A 57 16.95 -5.99 15.18
CA THR A 57 15.87 -6.75 15.83
C THR A 57 16.30 -8.14 16.30
N THR A 58 17.43 -8.23 17.03
CA THR A 58 17.99 -9.50 17.53
C THR A 58 17.02 -10.35 18.38
N GLU A 59 15.88 -9.80 18.82
CA GLU A 59 14.93 -10.49 19.68
C GLU A 59 13.63 -10.97 19.02
N ILE A 60 13.33 -10.55 17.78
CA ILE A 60 12.06 -10.89 17.12
C ILE A 60 12.17 -12.15 16.25
N VAL A 61 11.08 -12.92 16.18
CA VAL A 61 10.91 -13.99 15.20
C VAL A 61 10.32 -13.37 13.94
N ALA A 62 11.06 -13.37 12.83
CA ALA A 62 10.57 -12.86 11.56
C ALA A 62 11.14 -13.64 10.39
N VAL A 63 10.42 -13.66 9.28
CA VAL A 63 10.92 -14.15 7.99
C VAL A 63 11.16 -12.95 7.08
N ILE A 64 12.37 -12.84 6.53
CA ILE A 64 12.72 -11.75 5.63
C ILE A 64 13.13 -12.34 4.28
N PHE A 65 12.39 -12.01 3.24
CA PHE A 65 12.83 -12.23 1.86
C PHE A 65 13.79 -11.12 1.45
N ALA A 66 14.98 -11.45 0.96
CA ALA A 66 15.96 -10.45 0.54
C ALA A 66 16.85 -10.97 -0.59
N LYS A 67 17.46 -10.07 -1.36
CA LYS A 67 18.44 -10.45 -2.39
C LYS A 67 19.77 -10.91 -1.80
N ARG A 68 20.13 -10.35 -0.63
CA ARG A 68 21.41 -10.62 0.03
C ARG A 68 21.30 -10.49 1.54
N LYS A 69 22.32 -11.00 2.24
CA LYS A 69 22.45 -10.90 3.69
C LYS A 69 22.71 -9.46 4.13
N PRO A 70 22.10 -8.99 5.24
CA PRO A 70 22.49 -7.72 5.87
C PRO A 70 23.89 -7.85 6.46
N GLU A 71 24.61 -6.72 6.62
CA GLU A 71 26.00 -6.73 7.12
C GLU A 71 26.12 -7.31 8.54
N ASN A 72 25.13 -7.04 9.39
CA ASN A 72 25.10 -7.52 10.77
C ASN A 72 24.47 -8.92 10.92
N TRP A 73 24.34 -9.68 9.83
CA TRP A 73 23.73 -11.01 9.87
C TRP A 73 24.53 -11.98 10.76
N SER A 74 23.83 -12.56 11.74
CA SER A 74 24.37 -13.63 12.57
C SER A 74 23.47 -14.88 12.49
N PRO A 75 24.06 -16.09 12.39
CA PRO A 75 23.33 -17.35 12.53
C PRO A 75 22.60 -17.52 13.87
N SER A 76 22.97 -16.75 14.90
CA SER A 76 22.30 -16.74 16.21
C SER A 76 21.04 -15.87 16.25
N SER A 77 20.69 -15.18 15.15
CA SER A 77 19.48 -14.37 15.09
C SER A 77 18.22 -15.26 15.10
N LYS A 78 17.14 -14.76 15.69
CA LYS A 78 15.81 -15.40 15.63
C LYS A 78 15.09 -15.16 14.29
N ILE A 79 15.74 -14.44 13.39
CA ILE A 79 15.24 -14.11 12.07
C ILE A 79 15.57 -15.27 11.14
N THR A 80 14.64 -15.62 10.27
CA THR A 80 14.91 -16.49 9.13
C THR A 80 15.03 -15.64 7.89
N LEU A 81 16.19 -15.72 7.24
CA LEU A 81 16.47 -14.98 6.03
C LEU A 81 16.30 -15.91 4.83
N CYS A 82 15.42 -15.53 3.90
CA CYS A 82 15.09 -16.29 2.70
C CYS A 82 15.65 -15.54 1.48
N LEU A 83 16.80 -15.99 0.98
CA LEU A 83 17.49 -15.31 -0.12
C LEU A 83 16.91 -15.69 -1.48
N CYS A 84 16.60 -14.68 -2.32
CA CYS A 84 16.05 -14.88 -3.66
C CYS A 84 16.26 -13.64 -4.55
N ASP A 85 16.23 -13.84 -5.87
CA ASP A 85 16.48 -12.76 -6.85
C ASP A 85 15.40 -11.66 -6.84
N ASN A 86 14.14 -12.05 -6.62
CA ASN A 86 12.98 -11.15 -6.65
C ASN A 86 12.18 -11.24 -5.33
N PRO A 87 12.66 -10.63 -4.23
CA PRO A 87 12.02 -10.77 -2.91
C PRO A 87 10.58 -10.31 -2.85
N ARG A 88 10.23 -9.24 -3.58
CA ARG A 88 8.85 -8.74 -3.67
C ARG A 88 7.91 -9.79 -4.27
N ASP A 89 8.36 -10.48 -5.30
CA ASP A 89 7.52 -11.39 -6.08
C ASP A 89 7.35 -12.72 -5.36
N VAL A 90 8.43 -13.24 -4.75
CA VAL A 90 8.36 -14.39 -3.84
C VAL A 90 7.42 -14.08 -2.68
N TYR A 91 7.59 -12.93 -2.03
CA TYR A 91 6.73 -12.50 -0.93
C TYR A 91 5.24 -12.42 -1.34
N ALA A 92 4.96 -11.86 -2.52
CA ALA A 92 3.60 -11.78 -3.05
C ALA A 92 3.00 -13.17 -3.36
N TYR A 93 3.80 -14.06 -3.94
CA TYR A 93 3.39 -15.43 -4.24
C TYR A 93 3.09 -16.21 -2.96
N ILE A 94 4.02 -16.20 -1.99
CA ILE A 94 3.87 -16.87 -0.70
C ILE A 94 2.66 -16.35 0.07
N MET A 95 2.37 -15.05 -0.02
CA MET A 95 1.15 -14.48 0.55
C MET A 95 -0.11 -15.12 -0.06
N ASN A 96 -0.18 -15.23 -1.38
CA ASN A 96 -1.33 -15.83 -2.06
C ASN A 96 -1.50 -17.30 -1.69
N VAL A 97 -0.42 -18.08 -1.68
CA VAL A 97 -0.42 -19.48 -1.22
C VAL A 97 -0.97 -19.56 0.20
N ALA A 98 -0.48 -18.70 1.08
CA ALA A 98 -0.85 -18.72 2.49
C ALA A 98 -2.32 -18.27 2.70
N LEU A 99 -2.82 -17.33 1.89
CA LEU A 99 -4.25 -16.95 1.85
C LEU A 99 -5.13 -18.08 1.29
N GLU A 100 -4.65 -18.84 0.31
CA GLU A 100 -5.38 -19.97 -0.28
C GLU A 100 -5.41 -21.19 0.65
N SER A 101 -4.29 -21.53 1.28
CA SER A 101 -4.23 -22.63 2.27
C SER A 101 -5.13 -22.34 3.46
N THR A 102 -5.20 -21.07 3.88
CA THR A 102 -6.11 -20.65 4.94
C THR A 102 -7.57 -20.65 4.49
N ARG A 103 -7.94 -20.34 3.24
CA ARG A 103 -9.35 -20.37 2.76
C ARG A 103 -10.10 -21.67 3.09
N ALA A 104 -9.44 -22.82 3.21
CA ALA A 104 -10.07 -24.08 3.65
C ALA A 104 -10.63 -24.05 5.10
N SER A 105 -10.21 -23.09 5.93
CA SER A 105 -10.61 -22.93 7.34
C SER A 105 -11.37 -21.64 7.64
N TRP A 106 -11.53 -20.74 6.65
CA TRP A 106 -12.18 -19.43 6.82
C TRP A 106 -13.57 -19.43 6.19
N THR A 107 -14.51 -20.10 6.84
CA THR A 107 -15.92 -19.67 6.77
C THR A 107 -16.16 -18.74 7.96
N ARG A 108 -16.59 -17.49 7.70
CA ARG A 108 -16.94 -16.40 8.66
C ARG A 108 -15.86 -15.34 8.99
N ARG A 109 -15.46 -14.56 7.98
CA ARG A 109 -15.24 -13.10 8.12
C ARG A 109 -15.59 -12.42 6.79
N ASP A 110 -16.87 -12.34 6.51
CA ASP A 110 -17.39 -11.86 5.24
C ASP A 110 -17.55 -10.34 5.18
N GLN A 111 -17.61 -9.59 6.30
CA GLN A 111 -17.65 -8.11 6.28
C GLN A 111 -17.19 -7.48 7.60
N ILE A 112 -16.49 -6.33 7.53
CA ILE A 112 -16.63 -5.24 8.53
C ILE A 112 -16.11 -3.91 7.94
N SER A 113 -16.52 -3.58 6.71
CA SER A 113 -16.45 -2.17 6.30
C SER A 113 -17.36 -1.37 7.24
N TYR A 114 -16.92 -0.17 7.62
CA TYR A 114 -17.67 0.73 8.51
C TYR A 114 -17.98 2.01 7.76
N VAL A 115 -19.23 2.44 7.84
CA VAL A 115 -19.67 3.73 7.34
C VAL A 115 -20.34 4.48 8.49
N HIS A 116 -19.79 5.64 8.84
CA HIS A 116 -20.38 6.47 9.89
C HIS A 116 -21.82 6.87 9.50
N PRO A 117 -22.80 6.88 10.43
CA PRO A 117 -24.20 7.19 10.10
C PRO A 117 -24.45 8.56 9.46
N SER A 118 -23.53 9.51 9.65
CA SER A 118 -23.63 10.85 9.03
C SER A 118 -23.08 10.90 7.61
N ALA A 119 -22.33 9.88 7.18
CA ALA A 119 -21.71 9.87 5.86
C ALA A 119 -22.80 9.73 4.78
N LYS A 120 -22.59 10.41 3.65
CA LYS A 120 -23.49 10.38 2.50
C LYS A 120 -22.80 9.65 1.37
N MET A 121 -23.55 8.77 0.74
CA MET A 121 -23.06 8.02 -0.41
C MET A 121 -24.14 7.94 -1.46
N HIS A 122 -23.77 8.25 -2.69
CA HIS A 122 -24.63 7.99 -3.83
C HIS A 122 -24.90 6.49 -3.96
N PHE A 123 -26.12 6.10 -4.33
CA PHE A 123 -26.55 4.70 -4.38
C PHE A 123 -25.73 3.82 -5.35
N SER A 124 -25.02 4.45 -6.31
CA SER A 124 -24.18 3.75 -7.28
C SER A 124 -22.71 3.63 -6.87
N ALA A 125 -22.31 4.22 -5.74
CA ALA A 125 -20.96 4.03 -5.20
C ALA A 125 -20.82 2.62 -4.61
N GLN A 126 -19.67 2.00 -4.85
CA GLN A 126 -19.38 0.64 -4.40
C GLN A 126 -18.26 0.64 -3.37
N LEU A 127 -18.46 -0.08 -2.26
CA LEU A 127 -17.46 -0.35 -1.24
C LEU A 127 -17.11 -1.84 -1.26
N ASN A 128 -15.82 -2.14 -1.25
CA ASN A 128 -15.34 -3.47 -0.99
C ASN A 128 -15.19 -3.71 0.53
N THR A 129 -14.64 -4.87 0.91
CA THR A 129 -14.31 -5.20 2.30
C THR A 129 -13.18 -4.33 2.86
N ASN A 130 -13.14 -4.19 4.19
CA ASN A 130 -12.10 -3.46 4.92
C ASN A 130 -12.01 -1.97 4.52
N VAL A 131 -13.16 -1.33 4.31
CA VAL A 131 -13.26 0.11 4.06
C VAL A 131 -13.82 0.80 5.30
N TYR A 132 -13.17 1.86 5.76
CA TYR A 132 -13.63 2.69 6.87
C TYR A 132 -13.92 4.11 6.38
N ILE A 133 -15.16 4.55 6.56
CA ILE A 133 -15.65 5.88 6.19
C ILE A 133 -16.05 6.63 7.46
N ASP A 134 -15.36 7.74 7.73
CA ASP A 134 -15.55 8.54 8.95
C ASP A 134 -16.75 9.52 8.84
N GLU A 135 -16.96 10.30 9.90
CA GLU A 135 -18.06 11.28 9.96
C GLU A 135 -17.97 12.37 8.88
N GLY A 136 -19.13 12.86 8.46
CA GLY A 136 -19.25 13.94 7.47
C GLY A 136 -18.74 13.64 6.05
N VAL A 137 -18.28 12.42 5.74
CA VAL A 137 -17.82 12.07 4.39
C VAL A 137 -18.97 12.09 3.38
N ASP A 138 -18.71 12.60 2.16
CA ASP A 138 -19.65 12.60 1.04
C ASP A 138 -19.00 11.92 -0.19
N ILE A 139 -19.64 10.87 -0.72
CA ILE A 139 -19.14 10.09 -1.86
C ILE A 139 -20.15 10.14 -3.02
N GLY A 140 -19.71 10.68 -4.15
CA GLY A 140 -20.48 10.84 -5.38
C GLY A 140 -20.70 9.54 -6.15
N ALA A 141 -21.32 9.68 -7.31
CA ALA A 141 -21.78 8.55 -8.12
C ALA A 141 -20.62 7.71 -8.67
N ASN A 142 -20.85 6.41 -8.78
CA ASN A 142 -19.98 5.46 -9.49
C ASN A 142 -18.55 5.38 -8.95
N CYS A 143 -18.33 5.74 -7.69
CA CYS A 143 -17.04 5.55 -7.04
C CYS A 143 -16.78 4.07 -6.73
N SER A 144 -15.52 3.65 -6.82
CA SER A 144 -15.07 2.31 -6.45
C SER A 144 -14.03 2.41 -5.34
N VAL A 145 -14.39 1.99 -4.13
CA VAL A 145 -13.54 2.15 -2.93
C VAL A 145 -13.19 0.78 -2.35
N GLY A 146 -11.90 0.52 -2.14
CA GLY A 146 -11.39 -0.71 -1.54
C GLY A 146 -11.25 -1.91 -2.48
N PHE A 147 -11.44 -1.71 -3.79
CA PHE A 147 -11.26 -2.78 -4.76
C PHE A 147 -9.78 -3.06 -5.04
N GLN A 148 -9.53 -4.19 -5.72
CA GLN A 148 -8.19 -4.60 -6.14
C GLN A 148 -7.61 -3.61 -7.16
N GLY A 149 -6.33 -3.30 -7.03
CA GLY A 149 -5.59 -2.46 -7.99
C GLY A 149 -4.59 -3.23 -8.83
N PHE A 150 -3.65 -2.49 -9.43
CA PHE A 150 -2.54 -3.08 -10.16
C PHE A 150 -1.56 -3.79 -9.21
N GLY A 151 -1.77 -5.09 -9.02
CA GLY A 151 -0.93 -5.98 -8.22
C GLY A 151 -0.34 -7.11 -9.05
N PHE A 152 -0.19 -6.95 -10.36
CA PHE A 152 0.25 -8.04 -11.23
C PHE A 152 1.77 -8.13 -11.28
N GLY A 153 2.28 -9.36 -11.24
CA GLY A 153 3.70 -9.65 -11.40
C GLY A 153 3.92 -10.98 -12.12
N ARG A 154 5.18 -11.33 -12.31
CA ARG A 154 5.58 -12.63 -12.86
C ARG A 154 6.67 -13.22 -11.98
N LEU A 155 6.40 -14.40 -11.44
CA LEU A 155 7.43 -15.21 -10.79
C LEU A 155 7.79 -16.32 -11.78
N ASN A 156 9.03 -16.27 -12.28
CA ASN A 156 9.44 -17.05 -13.45
C ASN A 156 8.52 -16.74 -14.65
N ASN A 157 7.81 -17.76 -15.17
CA ASN A 157 6.84 -17.61 -16.27
C ASN A 157 5.37 -17.60 -15.81
N LEU A 158 5.12 -17.67 -14.50
CA LEU A 158 3.77 -17.68 -13.94
C LEU A 158 3.34 -16.26 -13.57
N GLY A 159 2.28 -15.78 -14.21
CA GLY A 159 1.62 -14.54 -13.80
C GLY A 159 0.89 -14.74 -12.48
N TYR A 160 1.03 -13.80 -11.56
CA TYR A 160 0.27 -13.78 -10.31
C TYR A 160 -0.37 -12.42 -10.08
N GLN A 161 -1.43 -12.40 -9.28
CA GLN A 161 -2.05 -11.19 -8.75
C GLN A 161 -1.79 -11.10 -7.25
N LEU A 162 -1.04 -10.10 -6.82
CA LEU A 162 -0.90 -9.73 -5.42
C LEU A 162 -2.25 -9.20 -4.91
N VAL A 163 -2.85 -9.94 -3.98
CA VAL A 163 -4.13 -9.58 -3.37
C VAL A 163 -3.95 -8.39 -2.42
N HIS A 164 -4.76 -7.36 -2.58
CA HIS A 164 -4.79 -6.19 -1.71
C HIS A 164 -5.71 -6.47 -0.52
N THR A 165 -5.13 -6.54 0.67
CA THR A 165 -5.82 -6.88 1.93
C THR A 165 -5.87 -5.71 2.93
N GLY A 166 -5.09 -4.66 2.68
CA GLY A 166 -4.91 -3.54 3.60
C GLY A 166 -6.11 -2.61 3.74
N GLY A 167 -7.02 -2.59 2.77
CA GLY A 167 -8.26 -1.81 2.84
C GLY A 167 -8.08 -0.32 2.53
N VAL A 168 -9.08 0.47 2.93
CA VAL A 168 -9.11 1.93 2.75
C VAL A 168 -9.64 2.61 4.00
N TYR A 169 -9.05 3.76 4.34
CA TYR A 169 -9.60 4.70 5.33
C TYR A 169 -9.86 6.05 4.66
N ILE A 170 -11.03 6.64 4.93
CA ILE A 170 -11.42 7.98 4.47
C ILE A 170 -11.82 8.81 5.68
N GLY A 171 -11.04 9.87 5.93
CA GLY A 171 -11.15 10.74 7.08
C GLY A 171 -12.31 11.73 7.00
N LYS A 172 -12.52 12.41 8.12
CA LYS A 172 -13.70 13.25 8.39
C LYS A 172 -13.89 14.36 7.37
N ASN A 173 -15.15 14.65 7.05
CA ASN A 173 -15.55 15.75 6.16
C ASN A 173 -14.89 15.75 4.78
N THR A 174 -14.30 14.63 4.36
CA THR A 174 -13.73 14.46 3.03
C THR A 174 -14.83 14.31 2.00
N LYS A 175 -14.65 14.99 0.86
CA LYS A 175 -15.59 14.97 -0.26
C LYS A 175 -14.94 14.27 -1.43
N ILE A 176 -15.63 13.26 -1.94
CA ILE A 176 -15.25 12.50 -3.11
C ILE A 176 -16.35 12.68 -4.14
N SER A 177 -16.02 13.28 -5.28
CA SER A 177 -16.96 13.50 -6.38
C SER A 177 -17.23 12.19 -7.14
N ASN A 178 -17.44 12.23 -8.44
CA ASN A 178 -17.96 11.10 -9.22
C ASN A 178 -16.85 10.32 -9.92
N ASN A 179 -17.09 9.03 -10.15
CA ASN A 179 -16.20 8.14 -10.89
C ASN A 179 -14.76 8.07 -10.29
N VAL A 180 -14.63 8.28 -8.98
CA VAL A 180 -13.34 8.20 -8.28
C VAL A 180 -13.03 6.75 -7.92
N THR A 181 -11.77 6.36 -8.11
CA THR A 181 -11.28 5.04 -7.66
C THR A 181 -10.31 5.22 -6.51
N VAL A 182 -10.60 4.59 -5.38
CA VAL A 182 -9.68 4.48 -4.23
C VAL A 182 -9.34 3.02 -4.02
N VAL A 183 -8.14 2.64 -4.41
CA VAL A 183 -7.68 1.25 -4.41
C VAL A 183 -7.32 0.79 -3.00
N SER A 184 -7.69 -0.44 -2.63
CA SER A 184 -7.25 -1.05 -1.37
C SER A 184 -5.74 -1.14 -1.30
N GLY A 185 -5.15 -0.77 -0.17
CA GLY A 185 -3.72 -0.95 0.00
C GLY A 185 -3.33 -2.42 0.12
N THR A 186 -2.07 -2.76 -0.16
CA THR A 186 -1.66 -4.18 -0.13
C THR A 186 -1.72 -4.79 1.27
N PHE A 187 -1.09 -4.14 2.25
CA PHE A 187 -1.03 -4.54 3.67
C PHE A 187 -1.52 -3.45 4.62
N GLN A 188 -1.08 -2.22 4.35
CA GLN A 188 -1.56 -1.02 5.02
C GLN A 188 -2.68 -0.42 4.19
N ALA A 189 -3.64 0.22 4.85
CA ALA A 189 -4.72 0.89 4.16
C ALA A 189 -4.19 2.02 3.26
N THR A 190 -4.83 2.20 2.12
CA THR A 190 -4.79 3.49 1.42
C THR A 190 -5.55 4.49 2.28
N ASN A 191 -4.93 5.63 2.59
CA ASN A 191 -5.46 6.60 3.52
C ASN A 191 -5.74 7.93 2.80
N VAL A 192 -6.99 8.39 2.92
CA VAL A 192 -7.40 9.74 2.56
C VAL A 192 -7.71 10.48 3.86
N GLY A 193 -6.94 11.53 4.15
CA GLY A 193 -7.06 12.32 5.39
C GLY A 193 -8.38 13.08 5.54
N GLU A 194 -8.41 14.00 6.49
CA GLU A 194 -9.58 14.83 6.80
C GLU A 194 -9.69 16.04 5.86
N ASN A 195 -10.92 16.47 5.58
CA ASN A 195 -11.22 17.65 4.75
C ASN A 195 -10.55 17.61 3.35
N VAL A 196 -10.28 16.41 2.83
CA VAL A 196 -9.72 16.25 1.49
C VAL A 196 -10.84 16.46 0.47
N LEU A 197 -10.51 17.18 -0.61
CA LEU A 197 -11.43 17.40 -1.73
C LEU A 197 -10.92 16.62 -2.94
N VAL A 198 -11.70 15.64 -3.38
CA VAL A 198 -11.36 14.78 -4.52
C VAL A 198 -12.40 14.98 -5.61
N ASP A 199 -11.95 15.51 -6.74
CA ASP A 199 -12.78 15.82 -7.89
C ASP A 199 -13.02 14.59 -8.78
N ASP A 200 -13.81 14.76 -9.85
CA ASP A 200 -14.22 13.69 -10.73
C ASP A 200 -13.04 12.93 -11.38
N HIS A 201 -13.20 11.64 -11.59
CA HIS A 201 -12.26 10.78 -12.32
C HIS A 201 -10.85 10.66 -11.71
N VAL A 202 -10.67 11.03 -10.44
CA VAL A 202 -9.40 10.84 -9.75
C VAL A 202 -9.13 9.34 -9.50
N HIS A 203 -7.88 8.93 -9.70
CA HIS A 203 -7.41 7.58 -9.37
C HIS A 203 -6.38 7.63 -8.23
N ILE A 204 -6.71 7.03 -7.09
CA ILE A 204 -5.83 6.87 -5.93
C ILE A 204 -5.44 5.38 -5.84
N ALA A 205 -4.22 5.05 -6.26
CA ALA A 205 -3.73 3.68 -6.24
C ALA A 205 -3.42 3.15 -4.82
N HIS A 206 -3.04 1.88 -4.74
CA HIS A 206 -2.80 1.16 -3.49
C HIS A 206 -1.73 1.85 -2.61
N ASN A 207 -1.93 1.83 -1.30
CA ASN A 207 -1.02 2.34 -0.27
C ASN A 207 -0.75 3.84 -0.29
N CYS A 208 -1.48 4.63 -1.08
CA CYS A 208 -1.33 6.08 -1.05
C CYS A 208 -1.70 6.64 0.34
N GLN A 209 -0.98 7.68 0.76
CA GLN A 209 -1.25 8.41 1.99
C GLN A 209 -1.47 9.88 1.62
N ILE A 210 -2.69 10.38 1.78
CA ILE A 210 -3.06 11.75 1.43
C ILE A 210 -3.33 12.53 2.71
N GLY A 211 -2.53 13.56 2.97
CA GLY A 211 -2.67 14.42 4.13
C GLY A 211 -3.86 15.36 4.03
N ASP A 212 -4.31 15.82 5.21
CA ASP A 212 -5.52 16.61 5.39
C ASP A 212 -5.54 17.89 4.52
N ASN A 213 -6.74 18.42 4.26
CA ASN A 213 -6.97 19.67 3.53
C ASN A 213 -6.34 19.70 2.12
N SER A 214 -5.96 18.55 1.56
CA SER A 214 -5.45 18.47 0.19
C SER A 214 -6.61 18.48 -0.81
N THR A 215 -6.35 19.01 -2.00
CA THR A 215 -7.29 19.04 -3.13
C THR A 215 -6.70 18.30 -4.32
N LEU A 216 -7.39 17.26 -4.78
CA LEU A 216 -7.06 16.47 -5.95
C LEU A 216 -8.10 16.80 -7.02
N THR A 217 -7.71 17.54 -8.05
CA THR A 217 -8.65 18.00 -9.09
C THR A 217 -8.82 16.97 -10.21
N ALA A 218 -9.78 17.22 -11.11
CA ALA A 218 -10.26 16.25 -12.09
C ALA A 218 -9.15 15.48 -12.81
N SER A 219 -9.32 14.16 -12.90
CA SER A 219 -8.40 13.25 -13.58
C SER A 219 -6.96 13.23 -13.03
N THR A 220 -6.75 13.68 -11.78
CA THR A 220 -5.47 13.46 -11.09
C THR A 220 -5.24 11.96 -10.89
N THR A 221 -4.04 11.48 -11.19
CA THR A 221 -3.66 10.07 -11.04
C THR A 221 -2.49 9.92 -10.09
N LEU A 222 -2.71 9.24 -8.97
CA LEU A 222 -1.66 8.83 -8.04
C LEU A 222 -1.31 7.36 -8.29
N SER A 223 -0.04 7.09 -8.58
CA SER A 223 0.49 5.72 -8.62
C SER A 223 0.62 5.13 -7.20
N GLY A 224 0.86 3.82 -7.11
CA GLY A 224 0.94 3.15 -5.80
C GLY A 224 1.97 3.77 -4.84
N SER A 225 1.69 3.70 -3.55
CA SER A 225 2.58 4.16 -2.46
C SER A 225 2.97 5.65 -2.51
N VAL A 226 2.23 6.50 -3.21
CA VAL A 226 2.45 7.95 -3.21
C VAL A 226 2.08 8.54 -1.84
N THR A 227 2.90 9.46 -1.34
CA THR A 227 2.61 10.25 -0.13
C THR A 227 2.41 11.71 -0.50
N ILE A 228 1.29 12.30 -0.07
CA ILE A 228 0.96 13.71 -0.22
C ILE A 228 0.84 14.30 1.19
N GLY A 229 1.58 15.36 1.51
CA GLY A 229 1.45 16.07 2.78
C GLY A 229 0.12 16.82 2.93
N ARG A 230 0.00 17.63 3.99
CA ARG A 230 -1.19 18.48 4.22
C ARG A 230 -1.26 19.63 3.21
N GLY A 231 -2.47 20.06 2.85
CA GLY A 231 -2.72 21.35 2.16
C GLY A 231 -2.29 21.40 0.69
N ASN A 232 -2.06 20.25 0.06
CA ASN A 232 -1.57 20.22 -1.32
C ASN A 232 -2.67 20.53 -2.35
N TRP A 233 -2.29 21.11 -3.47
CA TRP A 233 -3.16 21.26 -4.64
C TRP A 233 -2.60 20.45 -5.81
N LEU A 234 -3.35 19.46 -6.29
CA LEU A 234 -3.00 18.68 -7.47
C LEU A 234 -3.89 19.10 -8.64
N GLY A 235 -3.30 19.85 -9.59
CA GLY A 235 -4.00 20.41 -10.74
C GLY A 235 -4.51 19.37 -11.74
N PRO A 236 -5.47 19.73 -12.62
CA PRO A 236 -6.21 18.75 -13.40
C PRO A 236 -5.28 17.95 -14.31
N ASN A 237 -5.58 16.66 -14.52
CA ASN A 237 -4.75 15.74 -15.31
C ASN A 237 -3.28 15.65 -14.84
N SER A 238 -2.97 15.98 -13.58
CA SER A 238 -1.63 15.73 -13.04
C SER A 238 -1.43 14.25 -12.70
N SER A 239 -0.21 13.74 -12.86
CA SER A 239 0.16 12.35 -12.59
C SER A 239 1.36 12.29 -11.66
N VAL A 240 1.32 11.41 -10.65
CA VAL A 240 2.41 11.22 -9.69
C VAL A 240 2.95 9.80 -9.75
N ILE A 241 4.27 9.66 -9.94
CA ILE A 241 4.96 8.37 -10.05
C ILE A 241 4.93 7.57 -8.74
N ASN A 242 5.00 6.24 -8.87
CA ASN A 242 4.98 5.31 -7.74
C ASN A 242 6.02 5.68 -6.66
N GLY A 243 5.60 5.69 -5.40
CA GLY A 243 6.47 5.94 -4.26
C GLY A 243 6.94 7.39 -4.08
N ALA A 244 6.56 8.33 -4.96
CA ALA A 244 6.94 9.73 -4.80
C ALA A 244 6.28 10.38 -3.58
N ARG A 245 6.98 11.35 -3.01
CA ARG A 245 6.54 12.12 -1.84
C ARG A 245 6.41 13.59 -2.20
N LEU A 246 5.24 14.16 -1.96
CA LEU A 246 5.03 15.61 -1.96
C LEU A 246 4.93 16.05 -0.49
N GLY A 247 5.71 17.07 -0.13
CA GLY A 247 5.67 17.68 1.20
C GLY A 247 4.34 18.40 1.48
N GLU A 248 4.35 19.33 2.42
CA GLU A 248 3.17 20.16 2.72
C GLU A 248 3.07 21.33 1.73
N ASP A 249 1.84 21.77 1.45
CA ASP A 249 1.53 22.97 0.65
C ASP A 249 2.22 23.01 -0.75
N VAL A 250 2.39 21.86 -1.41
CA VAL A 250 2.85 21.80 -2.81
C VAL A 250 1.69 22.15 -3.73
N PHE A 251 1.96 23.04 -4.69
CA PHE A 251 1.05 23.30 -5.80
C PHE A 251 1.57 22.58 -7.05
N VAL A 252 0.79 21.62 -7.55
CA VAL A 252 1.06 20.90 -8.79
C VAL A 252 0.22 21.50 -9.90
N GLY A 253 0.88 22.02 -10.94
CA GLY A 253 0.22 22.61 -12.10
C GLY A 253 -0.57 21.60 -12.92
N ILE A 254 -1.51 22.12 -13.72
CA ILE A 254 -2.31 21.34 -14.67
C ILE A 254 -1.40 20.51 -15.61
N GLY A 255 -1.76 19.24 -15.82
CA GLY A 255 -1.05 18.34 -16.73
C GLY A 255 0.37 17.97 -16.29
N ALA A 256 0.78 18.28 -15.05
CA ALA A 256 2.13 17.98 -14.61
C ALA A 256 2.38 16.48 -14.46
N CYS A 257 3.55 16.01 -14.89
CA CYS A 257 4.01 14.63 -14.72
C CYS A 257 5.12 14.61 -13.65
N VAL A 258 4.74 14.31 -12.42
CA VAL A 258 5.62 14.30 -11.25
C VAL A 258 6.40 12.98 -11.21
N THR A 259 7.63 13.02 -11.69
CA THR A 259 8.52 11.85 -11.80
C THR A 259 9.50 11.68 -10.63
N LYS A 260 9.42 12.54 -9.62
CA LYS A 260 10.24 12.49 -8.39
C LYS A 260 9.56 13.23 -7.24
N SER A 261 10.08 13.05 -6.03
CA SER A 261 9.61 13.74 -4.83
C SER A 261 9.94 15.23 -4.80
N PHE A 262 9.13 16.02 -4.10
CA PHE A 262 9.31 17.45 -3.88
C PHE A 262 8.91 17.84 -2.45
N GLU A 263 9.78 18.54 -1.74
CA GLU A 263 9.51 18.99 -0.36
C GLU A 263 8.51 20.15 -0.25
N GLY A 264 8.31 20.92 -1.31
CA GLY A 264 7.51 22.15 -1.24
C GLY A 264 7.56 23.03 -2.48
N GLY A 265 6.54 23.87 -2.66
CA GLY A 265 6.48 24.95 -3.66
C GLY A 265 5.60 24.65 -4.88
N VAL A 266 5.74 25.47 -5.92
CA VAL A 266 4.98 25.33 -7.17
C VAL A 266 5.76 24.47 -8.15
N ILE A 267 5.17 23.36 -8.62
CA ILE A 267 5.77 22.44 -9.59
C ILE A 267 4.86 22.29 -10.81
N ALA A 268 5.43 22.25 -12.01
CA ALA A 268 4.66 22.05 -13.25
C ALA A 268 5.51 21.46 -14.38
N GLY A 269 4.86 20.98 -15.44
CA GLY A 269 5.49 20.47 -16.65
C GLY A 269 5.58 18.94 -16.70
N ASN A 270 6.09 18.42 -17.83
CA ASN A 270 6.32 17.00 -18.07
C ASN A 270 7.74 16.80 -18.65
N PRO A 271 8.73 16.35 -17.85
CA PRO A 271 8.63 16.05 -16.42
C PRO A 271 8.48 17.31 -15.56
N ALA A 272 7.80 17.20 -14.42
CA ALA A 272 7.54 18.31 -13.53
C ALA A 272 8.84 18.87 -12.94
N LYS A 273 8.93 20.20 -12.86
CA LYS A 273 10.03 20.94 -12.25
C LYS A 273 9.48 22.02 -11.34
N LYS A 274 10.25 22.37 -10.32
CA LYS A 274 9.96 23.51 -9.45
C LYS A 274 10.05 24.80 -10.27
N LEU A 275 8.98 25.58 -10.28
CA LEU A 275 8.94 26.87 -10.95
C LEU A 275 9.68 27.90 -10.10
N ARG A 276 10.45 28.76 -10.75
CA ARG A 276 10.92 29.99 -10.12
C ARG A 276 9.76 30.97 -10.16
N VAL A 277 9.15 31.20 -9.00
CA VAL A 277 8.21 32.30 -8.85
C VAL A 277 9.08 33.54 -8.65
N GLU A 278 9.16 34.40 -9.67
CA GLU A 278 9.72 35.74 -9.48
C GLU A 278 8.79 36.48 -8.51
N LYS A 279 9.37 37.03 -7.44
CA LYS A 279 8.65 37.89 -6.50
C LYS A 279 8.39 39.26 -7.11
#